data_AF-A0A1V6CH33-F1
#
_entry.id   AF-A0A1V6CH33-F1
#
_cell.length_a   1.000
_cell.length_b   1.000
_cell.length_c   1.000
_cell.angle_alpha   90.00
_cell.angle_beta   90.00
_cell.angle_gamma   90.00
#
_symmetry.space_group_name_H-M   'P 1'
#
loop_
_entity.id
_entity.type
_entity.pdbx_description
1 polymer ?
#
loop_
_entity_poly.entity_id
_entity_poly.type
_entity_poly.pdbx_seq_one_letter_code
_entity_poly.pdbx_strand_id
1 'polypeptide(L)'
;MAKYYFLASCLPPMPISLGEKVALPFEEICGLILRNVEPVDDPLVRCCLHAVDTANTEFFLLGQNIFLPGGGLTRDEIEAKKHLPLFLKKFFEEKDKGIGRGYVYDVLWAEYYAYAYSLAEDLNCRFLIDYLSWEIGLRNSLVELRVRMLGEEAEDFQILVRAGGYDFSGIISQLKMQQNPLKAEQFLDEERLKRIYHCEGSDPFSRDFILATLEKARIFSRWERINAIYPVRDII
;
A
#
# COMPACT_ATOMS: atom_id res chain seq x y z
N MET A 1 19.77 -18.01 -14.17
CA MET A 1 18.91 -17.51 -15.27
C MET A 1 18.04 -16.41 -14.71
N ALA A 2 17.92 -15.30 -15.43
CA ALA A 2 17.08 -14.15 -15.06
C ALA A 2 15.59 -14.55 -15.10
N LYS A 3 15.02 -14.95 -13.96
CA LYS A 3 13.65 -15.51 -13.86
C LYS A 3 12.60 -14.61 -14.50
N TYR A 4 12.74 -13.30 -14.35
CA TYR A 4 11.77 -12.32 -14.83
C TYR A 4 12.27 -11.45 -15.98
N TYR A 5 13.17 -11.97 -16.83
CA TYR A 5 13.69 -11.23 -17.99
C TYR A 5 12.59 -10.65 -18.89
N PHE A 6 11.57 -11.46 -19.21
CA PHE A 6 10.43 -11.02 -20.02
C PHE A 6 9.67 -9.88 -19.34
N LEU A 7 9.28 -10.07 -18.08
CA LEU A 7 8.55 -9.05 -17.31
C LEU A 7 9.34 -7.73 -17.20
N ALA A 8 10.61 -7.80 -16.83
CA ALA A 8 11.46 -6.62 -16.69
C ALA A 8 11.65 -5.86 -18.02
N SER A 9 11.55 -6.55 -19.15
CA SER A 9 11.66 -5.94 -20.48
C SER A 9 10.33 -5.36 -20.99
N CYS A 10 9.19 -5.87 -20.51
CA CYS A 10 7.86 -5.41 -20.91
C CYS A 10 7.29 -4.32 -20.01
N LEU A 11 7.74 -4.23 -18.76
CA LEU A 11 7.29 -3.21 -17.83
C LEU A 11 7.82 -1.82 -18.27
N PRO A 12 6.97 -0.80 -18.34
CA PRO A 12 7.42 0.54 -18.71
C PRO A 12 8.34 1.09 -17.63
N PRO A 13 9.31 1.96 -17.99
CA PRO A 13 10.06 2.70 -16.98
C PRO A 13 9.09 3.53 -16.16
N MET A 14 9.28 3.54 -14.84
CA MET A 14 8.53 4.41 -13.96
C MET A 14 8.90 5.88 -14.20
N PRO A 15 7.97 6.82 -14.04
CA PRO A 15 8.28 8.24 -14.16
C PRO A 15 9.34 8.70 -13.15
N ILE A 16 9.96 9.86 -13.41
CA ILE A 16 10.98 10.41 -12.52
C ILE A 16 10.30 11.19 -11.37
N SER A 17 9.21 11.89 -11.68
CA SER A 17 8.52 12.76 -10.73
C SER A 17 7.10 12.31 -10.46
N LEU A 18 6.64 12.46 -9.22
CA LEU A 18 5.25 12.23 -8.86
C LEU A 18 4.32 13.17 -9.64
N GLY A 19 3.26 12.61 -10.21
CA GLY A 19 2.27 13.36 -10.99
C GLY A 19 2.48 13.35 -12.49
N GLU A 20 3.61 12.81 -12.97
CA GLU A 20 3.80 12.50 -14.38
C GLU A 20 2.91 11.32 -14.81
N LYS A 21 2.55 11.30 -16.09
CA LYS A 21 1.70 10.26 -16.67
C LYS A 21 2.43 8.91 -16.67
N VAL A 22 1.79 7.87 -16.15
CA VAL A 22 2.33 6.51 -16.24
C VAL A 22 2.07 5.97 -17.65
N ALA A 23 3.08 5.34 -18.27
CA ALA A 23 2.98 4.88 -19.65
C ALA A 23 1.90 3.80 -19.85
N LEU A 24 1.67 2.97 -18.84
CA LEU A 24 0.58 2.00 -18.78
C LEU A 24 -0.26 2.25 -17.51
N PRO A 25 -1.59 2.13 -17.59
CA PRO A 25 -2.46 2.13 -16.41
C PRO A 25 -2.05 1.07 -15.39
N PHE A 26 -2.31 1.33 -14.11
CA PHE A 26 -1.90 0.43 -13.03
C PHE A 26 -2.52 -0.96 -13.18
N GLU A 27 -3.79 -1.07 -13.56
CA GLU A 27 -4.48 -2.33 -13.84
C GLU A 27 -3.81 -3.14 -14.95
N GLU A 28 -3.27 -2.49 -15.97
CA GLU A 28 -2.56 -3.17 -17.06
C GLU A 28 -1.21 -3.70 -16.57
N ILE A 29 -0.50 -2.93 -15.74
CA ILE A 29 0.73 -3.36 -15.09
C ILE A 29 0.47 -4.56 -14.18
N CYS A 30 -0.56 -4.51 -13.32
CA CYS A 30 -0.98 -5.62 -12.47
C CYS A 30 -1.29 -6.87 -13.29
N GLY A 31 -2.08 -6.72 -14.36
CA GLY A 31 -2.43 -7.80 -15.26
C GLY A 31 -1.22 -8.41 -15.97
N LEU A 32 -0.25 -7.59 -16.39
CA LEU A 32 0.99 -8.06 -17.00
C LEU A 32 1.80 -8.91 -16.03
N ILE A 33 1.97 -8.43 -14.80
CA ILE A 33 2.71 -9.15 -13.74
C ILE A 33 2.01 -10.47 -13.40
N LEU A 34 0.71 -10.44 -13.08
CA LEU A 34 -0.05 -11.64 -12.70
C LEU A 34 -0.04 -12.73 -13.78
N ARG A 35 -0.03 -12.36 -15.07
CA ARG A 35 -0.01 -13.33 -16.17
C ARG A 35 1.35 -14.01 -16.39
N ASN A 36 2.44 -13.41 -15.92
CA ASN A 36 3.80 -13.84 -16.26
C ASN A 36 4.70 -14.07 -15.04
N VAL A 37 4.18 -13.89 -13.82
CA VAL A 37 4.89 -14.25 -12.59
C VAL A 37 4.97 -15.78 -12.46
N GLU A 38 6.03 -16.29 -11.85
CA GLU A 38 6.13 -17.71 -11.55
C GLU A 38 5.04 -18.11 -10.53
N PRO A 39 4.44 -19.31 -10.63
CA PRO A 39 3.40 -19.75 -9.71
C PRO A 39 3.80 -19.71 -8.23
N VAL A 40 5.09 -19.87 -7.92
CA VAL A 40 5.62 -19.80 -6.55
C VAL A 40 5.59 -18.38 -5.97
N ASP A 41 5.59 -17.35 -6.82
CA ASP A 41 5.66 -15.95 -6.44
C ASP A 41 4.31 -15.22 -6.59
N ASP A 42 3.30 -15.84 -7.23
CA ASP A 42 1.92 -15.33 -7.33
C ASP A 42 1.31 -14.90 -5.98
N PRO A 43 1.47 -15.65 -4.86
CA PRO A 43 0.95 -15.22 -3.57
C PRO A 43 1.51 -13.87 -3.10
N LEU A 44 2.78 -13.57 -3.38
CA LEU A 44 3.42 -12.30 -2.99
C LEU A 44 2.90 -11.14 -3.83
N VAL A 45 2.70 -11.36 -5.14
CA VAL A 45 2.08 -10.36 -6.01
C VAL A 45 0.66 -10.05 -5.54
N ARG A 46 -0.16 -11.08 -5.28
CA ARG A 46 -1.52 -10.90 -4.76
C ARG A 46 -1.53 -10.19 -3.41
N CYS A 47 -0.56 -10.50 -2.56
CA CYS A 47 -0.39 -9.81 -1.28
C CYS A 47 -0.18 -8.30 -1.47
N CYS A 48 0.67 -7.85 -2.38
CA CYS A 48 0.79 -6.42 -2.71
C CYS A 48 -0.55 -5.83 -3.19
N LEU A 49 -1.28 -6.55 -4.03
CA LEU A 49 -2.59 -6.09 -4.53
C LEU A 49 -3.66 -6.04 -3.43
N HIS A 50 -3.53 -6.85 -2.37
CA HIS A 50 -4.41 -6.77 -1.22
C HIS A 50 -4.28 -5.46 -0.44
N ALA A 51 -3.20 -4.69 -0.59
CA ALA A 51 -3.17 -3.31 -0.09
C ALA A 51 -4.27 -2.44 -0.73
N VAL A 52 -4.53 -2.67 -2.02
CA VAL A 52 -5.59 -1.98 -2.77
C VAL A 52 -6.96 -2.48 -2.32
N ASP A 53 -7.12 -3.80 -2.14
CA ASP A 53 -8.37 -4.39 -1.62
C ASP A 53 -8.70 -3.89 -0.21
N THR A 54 -7.67 -3.72 0.63
CA THR A 54 -7.79 -3.17 1.98
C THR A 54 -8.28 -1.72 1.93
N ALA A 55 -7.67 -0.88 1.08
CA ALA A 55 -8.11 0.49 0.88
C ALA A 55 -9.54 0.57 0.28
N ASN A 56 -9.87 -0.27 -0.69
CA ASN A 56 -11.21 -0.35 -1.27
C ASN A 56 -12.27 -0.76 -0.25
N THR A 57 -11.91 -1.69 0.65
CA THR A 57 -12.79 -2.11 1.75
C THR A 57 -13.02 -0.97 2.73
N GLU A 58 -11.96 -0.23 3.11
CA GLU A 58 -12.09 0.96 3.95
C GLU A 58 -12.99 2.03 3.29
N PHE A 59 -12.76 2.36 2.03
CA PHE A 59 -13.59 3.31 1.28
C PHE A 59 -15.05 2.89 1.19
N PHE A 60 -15.30 1.60 0.92
CA PHE A 60 -16.65 1.05 0.88
C PHE A 60 -17.36 1.21 2.24
N LEU A 61 -16.68 0.86 3.34
CA LEU A 61 -17.26 0.94 4.69
C LEU A 61 -17.46 2.38 5.16
N LEU A 62 -16.65 3.32 4.68
CA LEU A 62 -16.84 4.75 4.87
C LEU A 62 -17.93 5.36 3.97
N GLY A 63 -18.57 4.58 3.10
CA GLY A 63 -19.59 5.05 2.18
C GLY A 63 -19.05 5.91 1.02
N GLN A 64 -17.75 5.83 0.72
CA GLN A 64 -17.14 6.58 -0.36
C GLN A 64 -17.41 5.91 -1.71
N ASN A 65 -17.76 6.71 -2.72
CA ASN A 65 -17.95 6.21 -4.08
C ASN A 65 -16.63 6.16 -4.88
N ILE A 66 -15.56 5.73 -4.23
CA ILE A 66 -14.23 5.56 -4.84
C ILE A 66 -13.92 4.07 -4.85
N PHE A 67 -13.40 3.58 -5.97
CA PHE A 67 -12.87 2.23 -6.09
C PHE A 67 -11.57 2.30 -6.87
N LEU A 68 -10.48 1.84 -6.26
CA LEU A 68 -9.15 1.83 -6.83
C LEU A 68 -8.99 0.61 -7.76
N PRO A 69 -8.38 0.80 -8.95
CA PRO A 69 -8.07 -0.31 -9.85
C PRO A 69 -6.88 -1.13 -9.33
N GLY A 70 -6.74 -2.36 -9.85
CA GLY A 70 -5.61 -3.25 -9.57
C GLY A 70 -5.78 -4.19 -8.37
N GLY A 71 -6.80 -3.98 -7.53
CA GLY A 71 -7.19 -4.94 -6.48
C GLY A 71 -7.64 -6.30 -7.04
N GLY A 72 -7.60 -7.33 -6.20
CA GLY A 72 -8.09 -8.67 -6.54
C GLY A 72 -9.58 -8.86 -6.31
N LEU A 73 -10.24 -7.94 -5.59
CA LEU A 73 -11.66 -8.02 -5.25
C LEU A 73 -12.49 -7.00 -6.03
N THR A 74 -13.72 -7.39 -6.33
CA THR A 74 -14.76 -6.50 -6.84
C THR A 74 -15.58 -5.88 -5.70
N ARG A 75 -16.31 -4.80 -6.00
CA ARG A 75 -17.23 -4.17 -5.03
C ARG A 75 -18.30 -5.16 -4.54
N ASP A 76 -18.86 -5.94 -5.45
CA ASP A 76 -19.91 -6.93 -5.15
C ASP A 76 -19.39 -8.04 -4.23
N GLU A 77 -18.12 -8.44 -4.37
CA GLU A 77 -17.51 -9.44 -3.48
C GLU A 77 -17.27 -8.90 -2.07
N ILE A 78 -16.86 -7.64 -1.94
CA ILE A 78 -16.72 -6.97 -0.63
C ILE A 78 -18.09 -6.84 0.05
N GLU A 79 -19.11 -6.40 -0.69
CA GLU A 79 -20.47 -6.24 -0.17
C GLU A 79 -21.09 -7.57 0.24
N ALA A 80 -21.00 -8.58 -0.64
CA ALA A 80 -21.53 -9.91 -0.37
C ALA A 80 -20.69 -10.73 0.61
N LYS A 81 -19.53 -10.19 1.06
CA LYS A 81 -18.52 -10.89 1.86
C LYS A 81 -18.10 -12.25 1.24
N LYS A 82 -17.99 -12.32 -0.09
CA LYS A 82 -17.66 -13.53 -0.85
C LYS A 82 -16.20 -13.52 -1.30
N HIS A 83 -15.58 -14.69 -1.39
CA HIS A 83 -14.20 -14.88 -1.85
C HIS A 83 -13.13 -14.02 -1.15
N LEU A 84 -13.42 -13.53 0.05
CA LEU A 84 -12.51 -12.69 0.81
C LEU A 84 -11.24 -13.44 1.24
N PRO A 85 -10.06 -12.80 1.17
CA PRO A 85 -8.85 -13.25 1.83
C PRO A 85 -9.07 -13.46 3.33
N LEU A 86 -8.26 -14.33 3.95
CA LEU A 86 -8.40 -14.70 5.36
C LEU A 86 -8.36 -13.49 6.31
N PHE A 87 -7.47 -12.52 6.06
CA PHE A 87 -7.34 -11.33 6.89
C PHE A 87 -8.62 -10.46 6.85
N LEU A 88 -9.27 -10.33 5.68
CA LEU A 88 -10.54 -9.60 5.55
C LEU A 88 -11.69 -10.32 6.26
N LYS A 89 -11.75 -11.67 6.14
CA LYS A 89 -12.75 -12.45 6.89
C LYS A 89 -12.62 -12.21 8.38
N LYS A 90 -11.40 -12.30 8.90
CA LYS A 90 -11.11 -12.06 10.32
C LYS A 90 -11.52 -10.65 10.74
N PHE A 91 -11.19 -9.63 9.95
CA PHE A 91 -11.63 -8.27 10.21
C PHE A 91 -13.16 -8.13 10.27
N PHE A 92 -13.90 -8.70 9.32
CA PHE A 92 -15.36 -8.64 9.34
C PHE A 92 -15.97 -9.37 10.54
N GLU A 93 -15.41 -10.52 10.93
CA GLU A 93 -15.82 -11.25 12.13
C GLU A 93 -15.59 -10.45 13.42
N GLU A 94 -14.46 -9.76 13.54
CA GLU A 94 -14.16 -8.89 14.68
C GLU A 94 -15.06 -7.63 14.68
N LYS A 95 -15.27 -7.05 13.51
CA LYS A 95 -16.16 -5.90 13.34
C LYS A 95 -17.60 -6.24 13.76
N ASP A 96 -18.10 -7.42 13.39
CA ASP A 96 -19.44 -7.88 13.73
C ASP A 96 -19.59 -8.16 15.25
N LYS A 97 -18.49 -8.47 15.97
CA LYS A 97 -18.44 -8.62 17.43
C LYS A 97 -18.34 -7.28 18.19
N GLY A 98 -17.97 -6.21 17.49
CA GLY A 98 -17.73 -4.88 18.07
C GLY A 98 -16.24 -4.66 18.36
N ILE A 99 -15.63 -3.75 17.60
CA ILE A 99 -14.22 -3.37 17.76
C ILE A 99 -14.13 -2.21 18.75
N GLY A 100 -13.42 -2.43 19.86
CA GLY A 100 -13.19 -1.42 20.91
C GLY A 100 -11.97 -0.52 20.68
N ARG A 101 -11.61 -0.22 19.44
CA ARG A 101 -10.48 0.66 19.07
C ARG A 101 -10.96 2.06 18.72
N GLY A 102 -10.09 3.06 18.91
CA GLY A 102 -10.37 4.46 18.56
C GLY A 102 -10.71 4.65 17.07
N TYR A 103 -9.99 3.94 16.19
CA TYR A 103 -10.31 3.88 14.76
C TYR A 103 -10.42 2.43 14.29
N VAL A 104 -11.62 2.02 13.90
CA VAL A 104 -11.95 0.62 13.55
C VAL A 104 -11.10 0.11 12.39
N TYR A 105 -10.75 0.98 11.43
CA TYR A 105 -10.00 0.58 10.23
C TYR A 105 -8.49 0.42 10.49
N ASP A 106 -7.96 0.86 11.65
CA ASP A 106 -6.60 0.48 12.04
C ASP A 106 -6.49 -1.03 12.25
N VAL A 107 -7.56 -1.68 12.72
CA VAL A 107 -7.63 -3.15 12.82
C VAL A 107 -7.57 -3.78 11.42
N LEU A 108 -8.29 -3.23 10.45
CA LEU A 108 -8.26 -3.71 9.07
C LEU A 108 -6.83 -3.66 8.49
N TRP A 109 -6.14 -2.52 8.65
CA TRP A 109 -4.76 -2.39 8.20
C TRP A 109 -3.80 -3.28 8.99
N ALA A 110 -3.98 -3.43 10.30
CA ALA A 110 -3.16 -4.32 11.13
C ALA A 110 -3.27 -5.79 10.67
N GLU A 111 -4.48 -6.26 10.36
CA GLU A 111 -4.71 -7.62 9.86
C GLU A 111 -4.08 -7.82 8.48
N TYR A 112 -4.19 -6.84 7.59
CA TYR A 112 -3.49 -6.88 6.29
C TYR A 112 -1.97 -6.95 6.47
N TYR A 113 -1.39 -6.06 7.28
CA TYR A 113 0.06 -6.03 7.49
C TYR A 113 0.57 -7.30 8.18
N ALA A 114 -0.19 -7.87 9.13
CA ALA A 114 0.17 -9.11 9.79
C ALA A 114 0.21 -10.28 8.79
N TYR A 115 -0.82 -10.37 7.94
CA TYR A 115 -0.88 -11.35 6.86
C TYR A 115 0.28 -11.17 5.88
N ALA A 116 0.51 -9.95 5.41
CA ALA A 116 1.53 -9.65 4.42
C ALA A 116 2.94 -9.92 4.93
N TYR A 117 3.20 -9.56 6.19
CA TYR A 117 4.48 -9.79 6.83
C TYR A 117 4.77 -11.29 7.02
N SER A 118 3.80 -12.05 7.55
CA SER A 118 3.91 -13.51 7.71
C SER A 118 4.17 -14.20 6.37
N LEU A 119 3.44 -13.84 5.32
CA LEU A 119 3.63 -14.43 3.99
C LEU A 119 5.01 -14.10 3.41
N ALA A 120 5.49 -12.88 3.64
CA ALA A 120 6.83 -12.47 3.20
C ALA A 120 7.93 -13.25 3.92
N GLU A 121 7.77 -13.55 5.22
CA GLU A 121 8.69 -14.41 5.98
C GLU A 121 8.66 -15.85 5.45
N ASP A 122 7.47 -16.44 5.28
CA ASP A 122 7.28 -17.81 4.82
C ASP A 122 7.91 -18.06 3.43
N LEU A 123 7.81 -17.08 2.52
CA LEU A 123 8.36 -17.15 1.17
C LEU A 123 9.74 -16.47 1.02
N ASN A 124 10.32 -16.05 2.15
CA ASN A 124 11.63 -15.41 2.26
C ASN A 124 11.80 -14.25 1.24
N CYS A 125 10.81 -13.36 1.18
CA CYS A 125 10.83 -12.17 0.33
C CYS A 125 11.43 -10.99 1.08
N ARG A 126 12.73 -10.77 0.88
CA ARG A 126 13.49 -9.69 1.53
C ARG A 126 12.91 -8.30 1.26
N PHE A 127 12.54 -8.03 0.02
CA PHE A 127 11.91 -6.75 -0.34
C PHE A 127 10.69 -6.45 0.55
N LEU A 128 9.75 -7.39 0.67
CA LEU A 128 8.54 -7.18 1.46
C LEU A 128 8.83 -7.13 2.97
N ILE A 129 9.70 -8.00 3.49
CA ILE A 129 10.09 -7.95 4.91
C ILE A 129 10.66 -6.58 5.27
N ASP A 130 11.59 -6.07 4.46
CA ASP A 130 12.30 -4.80 4.71
C ASP A 130 11.41 -3.57 4.48
N TYR A 131 10.57 -3.61 3.45
CA TYR A 131 9.66 -2.52 3.10
C TYR A 131 8.48 -2.44 4.07
N LEU A 132 7.80 -3.57 4.36
CA LEU A 132 6.66 -3.60 5.26
C LEU A 132 7.05 -3.21 6.68
N SER A 133 8.20 -3.69 7.18
CA SER A 133 8.73 -3.26 8.49
C SER A 133 8.89 -1.74 8.57
N TRP A 134 9.37 -1.12 7.50
CA TRP A 134 9.56 0.32 7.44
C TRP A 134 8.22 1.07 7.30
N GLU A 135 7.30 0.60 6.46
CA GLU A 135 5.98 1.25 6.25
C GLU A 135 5.13 1.18 7.52
N ILE A 136 5.15 0.05 8.24
CA ILE A 136 4.47 -0.09 9.54
C ILE A 136 5.05 0.90 10.56
N GLY A 137 6.38 0.98 10.66
CA GLY A 137 7.05 1.94 11.56
C GLY A 137 6.73 3.40 11.22
N LEU A 138 6.68 3.74 9.93
CA LEU A 138 6.30 5.07 9.47
C LEU A 138 4.85 5.39 9.89
N ARG A 139 3.91 4.46 9.66
CA ARG A 139 2.50 4.64 10.04
C ARG A 139 2.33 4.86 11.54
N ASN A 140 3.00 4.06 12.37
CA ASN A 140 2.96 4.24 13.82
C ASN A 140 3.53 5.60 14.24
N SER A 141 4.63 6.04 13.62
CA SER A 141 5.21 7.36 13.89
C SER A 141 4.29 8.51 13.50
N LEU A 142 3.53 8.36 12.40
CA LEU A 142 2.52 9.34 11.97
C LEU A 142 1.31 9.35 12.89
N VAL A 143 0.87 8.19 13.37
CA VAL A 143 -0.18 8.06 14.37
C VAL A 143 0.22 8.78 15.66
N GLU A 144 1.42 8.51 16.19
CA GLU A 144 1.94 9.21 17.37
C GLU A 144 1.98 10.72 17.18
N LEU A 145 2.36 11.20 15.99
CA LEU A 145 2.35 12.62 15.68
C LEU A 145 0.93 13.20 15.77
N ARG A 146 -0.05 12.57 15.13
CA ARG A 146 -1.45 13.02 15.11
C ARG A 146 -2.07 13.01 16.51
N VAL A 147 -1.85 11.92 17.24
CA VAL A 147 -2.39 11.71 18.57
C VAL A 147 -1.80 12.73 19.56
N ARG A 148 -0.49 13.01 19.50
CA ARG A 148 0.14 14.09 20.28
C ARG A 148 -0.44 15.48 19.96
N MET A 149 -0.86 15.71 18.72
CA MET A 149 -1.52 16.97 18.33
C MET A 149 -2.95 17.08 18.87
N LEU A 150 -3.64 15.95 19.04
CA LEU A 150 -5.01 15.88 19.55
C LEU A 150 -5.10 15.73 21.07
N GLY A 151 -3.98 15.41 21.73
CA GLY A 151 -3.93 15.17 23.18
C GLY A 151 -4.54 13.83 23.60
N GLU A 152 -4.57 12.85 22.69
CA GLU A 152 -5.05 11.49 22.94
C GLU A 152 -3.89 10.53 23.27
N GLU A 153 -4.18 9.27 23.56
CA GLU A 153 -3.18 8.22 23.81
C GLU A 153 -2.93 7.39 22.53
N ALA A 154 -1.65 7.20 22.16
CA ALA A 154 -1.29 6.62 20.86
C ALA A 154 -1.53 5.11 20.77
N GLU A 155 -1.58 4.42 21.90
CA GLU A 155 -1.65 2.95 22.00
C GLU A 155 -2.91 2.38 21.31
N ASP A 156 -4.00 3.15 21.28
CA ASP A 156 -5.28 2.72 20.69
C ASP A 156 -5.25 2.71 19.14
N PHE A 157 -4.28 3.38 18.52
CA PHE A 157 -4.21 3.60 17.07
C PHE A 157 -2.99 2.96 16.41
N GLN A 158 -2.02 2.49 17.21
CA GLN A 158 -0.83 1.83 16.66
C GLN A 158 -1.14 0.42 16.13
N ILE A 159 -0.44 0.06 15.05
CA ILE A 159 -0.53 -1.24 14.38
C ILE A 159 0.81 -1.97 14.52
N LEU A 160 0.78 -3.25 14.90
CA LEU A 160 1.97 -4.11 14.94
C LEU A 160 3.22 -3.44 15.55
N VAL A 161 3.12 -2.93 16.77
CA VAL A 161 4.13 -2.09 17.47
C VAL A 161 5.55 -2.70 17.49
N ARG A 162 5.69 -4.01 17.30
CA ARG A 162 6.99 -4.71 17.27
C ARG A 162 7.67 -4.76 15.90
N ALA A 163 7.01 -4.28 14.85
CA ALA A 163 7.57 -4.27 13.50
C ALA A 163 8.40 -2.98 13.26
N GLY A 164 9.71 -3.15 13.07
CA GLY A 164 10.63 -2.09 12.65
C GLY A 164 11.27 -1.29 13.81
N GLY A 165 12.59 -1.08 13.71
CA GLY A 165 13.39 -0.27 14.64
C GLY A 165 14.00 0.98 13.98
N TYR A 166 13.29 1.56 13.01
CA TYR A 166 13.77 2.70 12.23
C TYR A 166 13.55 4.02 12.97
N ASP A 167 14.50 4.95 12.83
CA ASP A 167 14.32 6.31 13.31
C ASP A 167 13.63 7.18 12.24
N PHE A 168 12.41 7.62 12.55
CA PHE A 168 11.61 8.50 11.69
C PHE A 168 11.69 9.98 12.07
N SER A 169 12.51 10.35 13.05
CA SER A 169 12.62 11.72 13.57
C SER A 169 12.86 12.77 12.47
N GLY A 170 13.70 12.44 11.48
CA GLY A 170 13.96 13.29 10.32
C GLY A 170 12.73 13.51 9.43
N ILE A 171 12.02 12.43 9.06
CA ILE A 171 10.80 12.48 8.25
C ILE A 171 9.71 13.28 8.99
N ILE A 172 9.51 13.00 10.28
CA ILE A 172 8.53 13.70 11.11
C ILE A 172 8.85 15.19 11.24
N SER A 173 10.12 15.56 11.38
CA SER A 173 10.54 16.96 11.47
C SER A 173 10.25 17.72 10.17
N GLN A 174 10.55 17.11 9.02
CA GLN A 174 10.25 17.69 7.70
C GLN A 174 8.74 17.82 7.45
N LEU A 175 7.94 16.83 7.88
CA LEU A 175 6.49 16.88 7.76
C LEU A 175 5.87 18.05 8.52
N LYS A 176 6.34 18.32 9.74
CA LYS A 176 5.87 19.46 10.53
C LYS A 176 6.12 20.81 9.87
N MET A 177 7.10 20.90 8.97
CA MET A 177 7.39 22.13 8.21
C MET A 177 6.44 22.31 7.01
N GLN A 178 5.73 21.27 6.58
CA GLN A 178 4.80 21.35 5.46
C GLN A 178 3.48 21.99 5.90
N GLN A 179 3.17 23.16 5.36
CA GLN A 179 1.91 23.85 5.63
C GLN A 179 0.75 23.38 4.72
N ASN A 180 1.08 22.71 3.61
CA ASN A 180 0.11 22.22 2.64
C ASN A 180 -0.04 20.69 2.78
N PRO A 181 -1.24 20.17 3.10
CA PRO A 181 -1.48 18.73 3.23
C PRO A 181 -1.09 17.92 1.98
N LEU A 182 -1.31 18.47 0.78
CA LEU A 182 -0.91 17.82 -0.47
C LEU A 182 0.61 17.70 -0.58
N LYS A 183 1.36 18.73 -0.17
CA LYS A 183 2.83 18.68 -0.14
C LYS A 183 3.35 17.72 0.92
N ALA A 184 2.67 17.61 2.06
CA ALA A 184 2.99 16.62 3.08
C ALA A 184 2.82 15.18 2.56
N GLU A 185 1.70 14.90 1.88
CA GLU A 185 1.47 13.60 1.23
C GLU A 185 2.49 13.33 0.11
N GLN A 186 2.85 14.35 -0.68
CA GLN A 186 3.89 14.22 -1.71
C GLN A 186 5.22 13.83 -1.12
N PHE A 187 5.65 14.52 -0.06
CA PHE A 187 6.89 14.20 0.66
C PHE A 187 6.88 12.78 1.21
N LEU A 188 5.76 12.31 1.79
CA LEU A 188 5.63 10.94 2.28
C LEU A 188 5.81 9.90 1.16
N ASP A 189 5.18 10.13 0.01
CA ASP A 189 5.27 9.19 -1.11
C ASP A 189 6.65 9.23 -1.79
N GLU A 190 7.34 10.37 -1.78
CA GLU A 190 8.76 10.44 -2.18
C GLU A 190 9.66 9.61 -1.24
N GLU A 191 9.46 9.69 0.08
CA GLU A 191 10.19 8.87 1.04
C GLU A 191 9.87 7.37 0.87
N ARG A 192 8.61 7.02 0.55
CA ARG A 192 8.24 5.64 0.19
C ARG A 192 8.97 5.17 -1.06
N LEU A 193 9.03 5.98 -2.11
CA LEU A 193 9.75 5.63 -3.34
C LEU A 193 11.26 5.42 -3.08
N LYS A 194 11.88 6.29 -2.27
CA LYS A 194 13.28 6.12 -1.84
C LYS A 194 13.45 4.81 -1.09
N ARG A 195 12.54 4.48 -0.17
CA ARG A 195 12.61 3.22 0.57
C ARG A 195 12.47 2.01 -0.36
N ILE A 196 11.50 2.02 -1.28
CA ILE A 196 11.32 0.94 -2.25
C ILE A 196 12.60 0.74 -3.07
N TYR A 197 13.22 1.83 -3.54
CA TYR A 197 14.50 1.76 -4.26
C TYR A 197 15.63 1.13 -3.43
N HIS A 198 15.68 1.40 -2.11
CA HIS A 198 16.67 0.75 -1.24
C HIS A 198 16.39 -0.74 -1.01
N CYS A 199 15.13 -1.18 -1.08
CA CYS A 199 14.71 -2.55 -0.82
C CYS A 199 14.69 -3.45 -2.07
N GLU A 200 14.62 -2.88 -3.29
CA GLU A 200 14.38 -3.66 -4.52
C GLU A 200 15.56 -4.55 -4.97
N GLY A 201 16.74 -4.33 -4.40
CA GLY A 201 17.96 -5.05 -4.74
C GLY A 201 18.60 -4.59 -6.06
N SER A 202 19.70 -5.24 -6.44
CA SER A 202 20.47 -4.86 -7.63
C SER A 202 20.12 -5.65 -8.90
N ASP A 203 19.36 -6.73 -8.79
CA ASP A 203 18.99 -7.59 -9.91
C ASP A 203 17.62 -7.18 -10.48
N PRO A 204 17.56 -6.55 -11.67
CA PRO A 204 16.30 -6.12 -12.29
C PRO A 204 15.42 -7.29 -12.77
N PHE A 205 15.93 -8.52 -12.74
CA PHE A 205 15.20 -9.72 -13.12
C PHE A 205 14.78 -10.57 -11.92
N SER A 206 14.95 -10.04 -10.72
CA SER A 206 14.57 -10.67 -9.47
C SER A 206 13.09 -10.46 -9.16
N ARG A 207 12.54 -11.35 -8.34
CA ARG A 207 11.19 -11.19 -7.77
C ARG A 207 11.05 -9.87 -7.01
N ASP A 208 12.08 -9.54 -6.22
CA ASP A 208 12.10 -8.35 -5.36
C ASP A 208 11.96 -7.08 -6.22
N PHE A 209 12.62 -7.03 -7.38
CA PHE A 209 12.46 -5.95 -8.34
C PHE A 209 11.06 -5.89 -8.95
N ILE A 210 10.43 -7.02 -9.27
CA ILE A 210 9.06 -7.05 -9.81
C ILE A 210 8.06 -6.52 -8.77
N LEU A 211 8.18 -6.94 -7.52
CA LEU A 211 7.33 -6.45 -6.42
C LEU A 211 7.56 -4.97 -6.14
N ALA A 212 8.82 -4.51 -6.16
CA ALA A 212 9.15 -3.10 -6.04
C ALA A 212 8.56 -2.26 -7.17
N THR A 213 8.62 -2.77 -8.40
CA THR A 213 8.02 -2.11 -9.58
C THR A 213 6.51 -1.99 -9.42
N LEU A 214 5.85 -3.02 -8.90
CA LEU A 214 4.41 -2.98 -8.61
C LEU A 214 4.07 -1.91 -7.55
N GLU A 215 4.84 -1.82 -6.46
CA GLU A 215 4.64 -0.79 -5.43
C GLU A 215 4.90 0.63 -5.93
N LYS A 216 5.96 0.83 -6.76
CA LYS A 216 6.21 2.11 -7.43
C LYS A 216 5.03 2.49 -8.32
N ALA A 217 4.56 1.57 -9.17
CA ALA A 217 3.44 1.81 -10.07
C ALA A 217 2.16 2.22 -9.31
N ARG A 218 1.91 1.61 -8.15
CA ARG A 218 0.79 1.97 -7.27
C ARG A 218 0.88 3.42 -6.78
N ILE A 219 2.08 3.86 -6.35
CA ILE A 219 2.32 5.24 -5.91
C ILE A 219 2.16 6.21 -7.08
N PHE A 220 2.81 5.97 -8.22
CA PHE A 220 2.70 6.86 -9.38
C PHE A 220 1.27 6.99 -9.90
N SER A 221 0.55 5.87 -9.99
CA SER A 221 -0.86 5.89 -10.44
C SER A 221 -1.77 6.66 -9.47
N ARG A 222 -1.51 6.60 -8.16
CA ARG A 222 -2.21 7.45 -7.18
C ARG A 222 -2.00 8.94 -7.51
N TRP A 223 -0.76 9.35 -7.80
CA TRP A 223 -0.44 10.75 -8.09
C TRP A 223 -0.95 11.23 -9.45
N GLU A 224 -0.95 10.38 -10.46
CA GLU A 224 -1.60 10.66 -11.74
C GLU A 224 -3.08 10.98 -11.54
N ARG A 225 -3.78 10.21 -10.68
CA ARG A 225 -5.19 10.45 -10.36
C ARG A 225 -5.45 11.69 -9.52
N ILE A 226 -4.57 12.01 -8.57
CA ILE A 226 -4.66 13.23 -7.77
C ILE A 226 -4.51 14.48 -8.66
N ASN A 227 -3.62 14.40 -9.66
CA ASN A 227 -3.37 15.50 -10.60
C ASN A 227 -4.32 15.49 -11.80
N ALA A 228 -5.17 14.47 -11.94
CA ALA A 228 -6.18 14.43 -12.99
C ALA A 228 -7.10 15.64 -12.82
N ILE A 229 -7.20 16.45 -13.89
CA ILE A 229 -8.09 17.60 -13.93
C ILE A 229 -9.53 17.05 -13.90
N TYR A 230 -10.21 17.18 -12.77
CA TYR A 230 -11.65 16.95 -12.72
C TYR A 230 -12.34 18.11 -13.47
N PRO A 231 -13.04 17.86 -14.59
CA PRO A 231 -13.87 18.89 -15.17
C PRO A 231 -15.00 19.20 -14.18
N VAL A 232 -14.94 20.36 -13.53
CA VAL A 232 -15.99 20.91 -12.64
C VAL A 232 -17.24 21.32 -13.46
N ARG A 233 -17.54 20.64 -14.57
CA ARG A 233 -18.67 20.96 -15.45
C ARG A 233 -19.94 20.16 -15.15
N ASP A 234 -19.87 19.15 -14.29
CA ASP A 234 -21.03 18.30 -13.96
C ASP A 234 -21.53 18.46 -12.51
N ILE A 235 -21.20 19.58 -11.83
CA ILE A 235 -21.65 19.88 -10.45
C ILE A 235 -22.53 21.15 -10.40
N ILE A 236 -23.24 21.49 -11.48
CA ILE A 236 -24.27 22.55 -11.47
C ILE A 236 -25.55 22.02 -12.10
#